data_AF-A0A1S4D347-F1
#
_entry.id   AF-A0A1S4D347-F1
#
_cell.length_a   1.000
_cell.length_b   1.000
_cell.length_c   1.000
_cell.angle_alpha   90.00
_cell.angle_beta   90.00
_cell.angle_gamma   90.00
#
_symmetry.space_group_name_H-M   'P 1'
#
loop_
_entity.id
_entity.type
_entity.pdbx_description
1 polymer ?
#
loop_
_entity_poly.entity_id
_entity_poly.type
_entity_poly.pdbx_seq_one_letter_code
_entity_poly.pdbx_strand_id
1 'polypeptide(L)'
;MDELEQIDSQIPITECKLEKVFPPTFFDVMEHLPIHLANEAKIARPSQYRWMYPMERYIYFMKPFIRNRACAEGSIAEGYLATECMTLCSSYLYTMEIKFNRLERNYDGGVIESDGGLIIFCQPGRALRGGKPHKLGSKELEQAHFYILKNCDEIQPFLEEFSLTPVDTSQENSDRQFISWLKEKIAGLHKSDDSKKMTDLLLLSRGPTTYVTSHHGYLINRYRFHVQDDKG
;
A
#
# COMPACT_ATOMS: atom_id res chain seq x y z
N MET A 1 9.84 -20.21 -41.64
CA MET A 1 8.56 -20.87 -41.97
C MET A 1 8.33 -22.01 -40.97
N ASP A 2 9.33 -22.85 -40.74
CA ASP A 2 9.31 -23.96 -39.78
C ASP A 2 8.91 -23.53 -38.35
N GLU A 3 9.42 -22.40 -37.86
CA GLU A 3 9.01 -21.85 -36.55
C GLU A 3 7.52 -21.50 -36.48
N LEU A 4 6.95 -20.99 -37.58
CA LEU A 4 5.56 -20.56 -37.62
C LEU A 4 4.61 -21.75 -37.73
N GLU A 5 5.03 -22.84 -38.38
CA GLU A 5 4.32 -24.13 -38.37
C GLU A 5 4.37 -24.78 -36.99
N GLN A 6 5.52 -24.69 -36.31
CA GLN A 6 5.63 -25.16 -34.93
C GLN A 6 4.68 -24.38 -34.01
N ILE A 7 4.65 -23.04 -34.10
CA ILE A 7 3.75 -22.21 -33.31
C ILE A 7 2.27 -22.54 -33.60
N ASP A 8 1.89 -22.66 -34.87
CA ASP A 8 0.52 -23.02 -35.29
C ASP A 8 0.06 -24.36 -34.69
N SER A 9 0.96 -25.35 -34.58
CA SER A 9 0.66 -26.64 -33.94
C SER A 9 0.57 -26.58 -32.40
N GLN A 10 1.32 -25.67 -31.76
CA GLN A 10 1.46 -25.61 -30.30
C GLN A 10 0.43 -24.70 -29.63
N ILE A 11 -0.06 -23.66 -30.31
CA ILE A 11 -1.03 -22.72 -29.75
C ILE A 11 -2.31 -23.42 -29.26
N PRO A 12 -2.98 -24.29 -30.06
CA PRO A 12 -4.19 -24.98 -29.60
C PRO A 12 -3.93 -25.87 -28.37
N ILE A 13 -2.78 -26.54 -28.34
CA ILE A 13 -2.38 -27.38 -27.20
C ILE A 13 -2.18 -26.53 -25.94
N THR A 14 -1.64 -25.33 -26.10
CA THR A 14 -1.39 -24.40 -24.99
C THR A 14 -2.70 -23.82 -24.47
N GLU A 15 -3.62 -23.40 -25.35
CA GLU A 15 -4.96 -22.93 -24.95
C GLU A 15 -5.73 -24.03 -24.19
N CYS A 16 -5.76 -25.26 -24.69
CA CYS A 16 -6.40 -26.37 -23.98
C CYS A 16 -5.76 -26.67 -22.61
N LYS A 17 -4.47 -26.36 -22.41
CA LYS A 17 -3.82 -26.49 -21.09
C LYS A 17 -4.21 -25.33 -20.18
N LEU A 18 -4.31 -24.11 -20.71
CA LEU A 18 -4.76 -22.94 -19.96
C LEU A 18 -6.21 -23.11 -19.51
N GLU A 19 -7.09 -23.63 -20.35
CA GLU A 19 -8.51 -23.90 -20.03
C GLU A 19 -8.69 -24.86 -18.85
N LYS A 20 -7.72 -25.74 -18.60
CA LYS A 20 -7.74 -26.65 -17.45
C LYS A 20 -7.33 -25.97 -16.14
N VAL A 21 -6.65 -24.84 -16.22
CA VAL A 21 -6.09 -24.12 -15.06
C VAL A 21 -6.94 -22.93 -14.69
N PHE A 22 -7.46 -22.20 -15.69
CA PHE A 22 -8.24 -20.98 -15.49
C PHE A 22 -9.74 -21.24 -15.59
N PRO A 23 -10.57 -20.45 -14.87
CA PRO A 23 -12.02 -20.59 -14.94
C PRO A 23 -12.54 -20.26 -16.35
N PRO A 24 -13.67 -20.83 -16.80
CA PRO A 24 -14.25 -20.53 -18.12
C PRO A 24 -14.51 -19.04 -18.37
N THR A 25 -14.74 -18.24 -17.33
CA THR A 25 -14.93 -16.79 -17.42
C THR A 25 -13.68 -16.02 -17.85
N PHE A 26 -12.50 -16.66 -17.82
CA PHE A 26 -11.24 -16.08 -18.28
C PHE A 26 -11.11 -16.14 -19.81
N PHE A 27 -11.79 -17.08 -20.48
CA PHE A 27 -11.69 -17.27 -21.93
C PHE A 27 -12.83 -16.53 -22.62
N ASP A 28 -12.53 -15.32 -23.08
CA ASP A 28 -13.36 -14.61 -24.05
C ASP A 28 -12.79 -14.77 -25.48
N VAL A 29 -13.37 -14.07 -26.45
CA VAL A 29 -12.97 -14.18 -27.86
C VAL A 29 -11.50 -13.82 -28.06
N MET A 30 -10.94 -12.94 -27.23
CA MET A 30 -9.57 -12.45 -27.32
C MET A 30 -8.54 -13.53 -26.99
N GLU A 31 -8.82 -14.41 -26.03
CA GLU A 31 -7.93 -15.50 -25.61
C GLU A 31 -7.77 -16.57 -26.70
N HIS A 32 -8.71 -16.68 -27.64
CA HIS A 32 -8.68 -17.62 -28.76
C HIS A 32 -8.12 -17.02 -30.07
N LEU A 33 -7.93 -15.70 -30.13
CA LEU A 33 -7.30 -15.04 -31.29
C LEU A 33 -5.90 -15.59 -31.64
N PRO A 34 -5.04 -16.02 -30.69
CA PRO A 34 -3.73 -16.57 -31.00
C PRO A 34 -3.73 -17.71 -32.01
N ILE A 35 -4.78 -18.56 -32.03
CA ILE A 35 -4.91 -19.68 -32.99
C ILE A 35 -4.80 -19.18 -34.44
N HIS A 36 -5.28 -17.97 -34.72
CA HIS A 36 -5.29 -17.42 -36.08
C HIS A 36 -3.99 -16.67 -36.43
N LEU A 37 -3.20 -16.25 -35.44
CA LEU A 37 -2.03 -15.38 -35.65
C LEU A 37 -0.94 -16.03 -36.49
N ALA A 38 -0.69 -17.33 -36.31
CA ALA A 38 0.35 -18.03 -37.06
C ALA A 38 0.01 -18.09 -38.55
N ASN A 39 -1.24 -18.44 -38.88
CA ASN A 39 -1.71 -18.49 -40.26
C ASN A 39 -1.83 -17.09 -40.88
N GLU A 40 -2.25 -16.10 -40.11
CA GLU A 40 -2.27 -14.71 -40.56
C GLU A 40 -0.86 -14.21 -40.90
N ALA A 41 0.14 -14.53 -40.07
CA ALA A 41 1.53 -14.17 -40.34
C ALA A 41 2.12 -14.89 -41.56
N LYS A 42 1.72 -16.15 -41.83
CA LYS A 42 2.11 -16.90 -43.04
C LYS A 42 1.59 -16.21 -44.31
N ILE A 43 0.34 -15.75 -44.29
CA ILE A 43 -0.33 -15.16 -45.46
C ILE A 43 0.09 -13.70 -45.67
N ALA A 44 0.12 -12.92 -44.59
CA ALA A 44 0.12 -11.46 -44.67
C ALA A 44 1.37 -10.80 -44.08
N ARG A 45 2.41 -11.59 -43.74
CA ARG A 45 3.67 -11.11 -43.11
C ARG A 45 3.40 -10.57 -41.67
N PRO A 46 4.36 -9.92 -40.97
CA PRO A 46 4.20 -9.57 -39.56
C PRO A 46 2.88 -8.87 -39.24
N SER A 47 2.11 -9.49 -38.34
CA SER A 47 0.79 -9.04 -37.90
C SER A 47 0.81 -7.66 -37.23
N GLN A 48 1.99 -7.23 -36.74
CA GLN A 48 2.26 -5.95 -36.08
C GLN A 48 1.70 -4.73 -36.82
N TYR A 49 1.78 -4.73 -38.15
CA TYR A 49 1.34 -3.59 -38.99
C TYR A 49 -0.14 -3.66 -39.39
N ARG A 50 -0.82 -4.76 -39.09
CA ARG A 50 -2.22 -5.02 -39.47
C ARG A 50 -3.16 -5.06 -38.28
N TRP A 51 -2.63 -5.12 -37.06
CA TRP A 51 -3.44 -5.07 -35.85
C TRP A 51 -4.07 -3.69 -35.70
N MET A 52 -5.39 -3.67 -35.46
CA MET A 52 -6.10 -2.46 -35.07
C MET A 52 -5.75 -2.01 -33.65
N TYR A 53 -5.25 -2.92 -32.81
CA TYR A 53 -4.99 -2.67 -31.39
C TYR A 53 -4.15 -1.41 -31.10
N PRO A 54 -3.02 -1.13 -31.79
CA PRO A 54 -2.28 0.12 -31.59
C PRO A 54 -3.10 1.37 -31.91
N MET A 55 -3.91 1.33 -32.98
CA MET A 55 -4.80 2.43 -33.37
C MET A 55 -5.93 2.62 -32.36
N GLU A 56 -6.58 1.54 -31.93
CA GLU A 56 -7.63 1.57 -30.92
C GLU A 56 -7.12 2.13 -29.59
N ARG A 57 -5.91 1.71 -29.18
CA ARG A 57 -5.25 2.22 -27.97
C ARG A 57 -4.95 3.71 -28.07
N TYR A 58 -4.53 4.17 -29.26
CA TYR A 58 -4.29 5.59 -29.51
C TYR A 58 -5.59 6.40 -29.48
N ILE A 59 -6.65 5.91 -30.10
CA ILE A 59 -7.99 6.53 -30.06
C ILE A 59 -8.52 6.56 -28.62
N TYR A 60 -8.33 5.48 -27.85
CA TYR A 60 -8.69 5.44 -26.44
C TYR A 60 -7.94 6.49 -25.63
N PHE A 61 -6.64 6.68 -25.89
CA PHE A 61 -5.85 7.76 -25.29
C PHE A 61 -6.36 9.15 -25.65
N MET A 62 -6.83 9.36 -26.89
CA MET A 62 -7.36 10.64 -27.35
C MET A 62 -8.78 10.95 -26.86
N LYS A 63 -9.58 9.93 -26.55
CA LYS A 63 -11.00 10.05 -26.18
C LYS A 63 -11.27 11.12 -25.09
N PRO A 64 -10.48 11.27 -24.02
CA PRO A 64 -10.71 12.29 -23.00
C PRO A 64 -10.51 13.73 -23.49
N PHE A 65 -9.82 13.95 -24.63
CA PHE A 65 -9.60 15.29 -25.18
C PHE A 65 -10.80 15.83 -25.97
N ILE A 66 -11.79 14.99 -26.29
CA ILE A 66 -13.02 15.40 -27.00
C ILE A 66 -14.00 16.08 -26.02
N ARG A 67 -13.66 17.31 -25.60
CA ARG A 67 -14.49 18.16 -24.75
C ARG A 67 -15.58 18.87 -25.54
N ASN A 68 -15.31 19.22 -26.80
CA ASN A 68 -16.30 19.77 -27.73
C ASN A 68 -16.60 18.78 -28.86
N ARG A 69 -17.78 18.15 -28.84
CA ARG A 69 -18.20 17.19 -29.88
C ARG A 69 -18.55 17.85 -31.21
N ALA A 70 -18.88 19.14 -31.24
CA ALA A 70 -19.16 19.86 -32.48
C ALA A 70 -17.88 20.10 -33.30
N CYS A 71 -16.72 20.16 -32.64
CA CYS A 71 -15.40 20.31 -33.24
C CYS A 71 -14.41 19.32 -32.61
N ALA A 72 -14.63 18.03 -32.82
CA ALA A 72 -13.87 16.97 -32.14
C ALA A 72 -12.36 17.04 -32.44
N GLU A 73 -11.98 17.27 -33.70
CA GLU A 73 -10.57 17.35 -34.11
C GLU A 73 -9.84 18.53 -33.44
N GLY A 74 -10.46 19.72 -33.44
CA GLY A 74 -9.92 20.90 -32.77
C GLY A 74 -9.78 20.70 -31.27
N SER A 75 -10.78 20.05 -30.64
CA SER A 75 -10.73 19.72 -29.21
C SER A 75 -9.62 18.73 -28.87
N ILE A 76 -9.37 17.74 -29.74
CA ILE A 76 -8.25 16.80 -29.58
C ILE A 76 -6.93 17.53 -29.71
N ALA A 77 -6.75 18.34 -30.75
CA ALA A 77 -5.51 19.08 -31.00
C ALA A 77 -5.17 20.01 -29.82
N GLU A 78 -6.15 20.74 -29.31
CA GLU A 78 -5.99 21.61 -28.13
C GLU A 78 -5.60 20.80 -26.88
N GLY A 79 -6.33 19.73 -26.58
CA GLY A 79 -6.07 18.90 -25.40
C GLY A 79 -4.71 18.18 -25.46
N TYR A 80 -4.31 17.76 -26.66
CA TYR A 80 -3.02 17.15 -26.90
C TYR A 80 -1.88 18.17 -26.71
N LEU A 81 -2.00 19.36 -27.32
CA LEU A 81 -1.03 20.46 -27.15
C LEU A 81 -0.88 20.85 -25.68
N ALA A 82 -1.98 20.99 -24.95
CA ALA A 82 -1.95 21.28 -23.51
C ALA A 82 -1.21 20.17 -22.74
N THR A 83 -1.43 18.90 -23.11
CA THR A 83 -0.75 17.75 -22.47
C THR A 83 0.75 17.75 -22.74
N GLU A 84 1.18 18.04 -23.97
CA GLU A 84 2.60 18.15 -24.32
C GLU A 84 3.27 19.33 -23.60
N CYS A 85 2.65 20.51 -23.61
CA CYS A 85 3.13 21.67 -22.87
C CYS A 85 3.27 21.37 -21.37
N MET A 86 2.28 20.73 -20.75
CA MET A 86 2.36 20.35 -19.34
C MET A 86 3.44 19.30 -19.09
N THR A 87 3.64 18.37 -20.02
CA THR A 87 4.72 17.36 -19.93
C THR A 87 6.09 18.03 -20.02
N LEU A 88 6.27 18.98 -20.93
CA LEU A 88 7.49 19.77 -21.03
C LEU A 88 7.72 20.62 -19.77
N CYS A 89 6.71 21.36 -19.30
CA CYS A 89 6.83 22.12 -18.05
C CYS A 89 7.17 21.21 -16.86
N SER A 90 6.67 19.97 -16.85
CA SER A 90 6.94 19.03 -15.77
C SER A 90 8.42 18.66 -15.65
N SER A 91 9.20 18.66 -16.74
CA SER A 91 10.65 18.39 -16.65
C SER A 91 11.42 19.49 -15.92
N TYR A 92 10.84 20.69 -15.80
CA TYR A 92 11.43 21.82 -15.09
C TYR A 92 10.91 21.98 -13.64
N LEU A 93 9.83 21.28 -13.26
CA LEU A 93 9.17 21.39 -11.95
C LEU A 93 9.47 20.18 -11.05
N TYR A 94 10.74 20.02 -10.66
CA TYR A 94 11.21 18.87 -9.87
C TYR A 94 10.68 18.82 -8.42
N THR A 95 10.20 19.94 -7.88
CA THR A 95 9.69 20.03 -6.50
C THR A 95 8.21 19.71 -6.36
N MET A 96 7.49 19.53 -7.47
CA MET A 96 6.03 19.34 -7.45
C MET A 96 5.65 17.91 -7.82
N GLU A 97 4.54 17.44 -7.25
CA GLU A 97 3.98 16.13 -7.60
C GLU A 97 3.32 16.17 -8.99
N ILE A 98 4.04 15.69 -10.00
CA ILE A 98 3.59 15.58 -11.39
C ILE A 98 3.22 14.15 -11.74
N LYS A 99 2.44 13.94 -12.82
CA LYS A 99 2.01 12.59 -13.27
C LYS A 99 3.15 11.57 -13.33
N PHE A 100 4.36 12.00 -13.68
CA PHE A 100 5.56 11.17 -13.84
C PHE A 100 6.30 10.87 -12.53
N ASN A 101 6.11 11.69 -11.50
CA ASN A 101 6.74 11.55 -10.17
C ASN A 101 5.70 11.29 -9.07
N ARG A 102 4.45 11.00 -9.44
CA ARG A 102 3.41 10.60 -8.50
C ARG A 102 3.85 9.31 -7.83
N LEU A 103 3.90 9.35 -6.51
CA LEU A 103 4.25 8.19 -5.72
C LEU A 103 3.15 7.13 -5.86
N GLU A 104 3.49 5.90 -5.53
CA GLU A 104 2.54 4.78 -5.60
C GLU A 104 1.23 5.13 -4.87
N ARG A 105 0.10 4.58 -5.33
CA ARG A 105 -1.23 4.90 -4.76
C ARG A 105 -1.35 4.63 -3.25
N ASN A 106 -0.49 3.79 -2.71
CA ASN A 106 -0.41 3.46 -1.29
C ASN A 106 0.89 3.97 -0.64
N TYR A 107 1.53 4.99 -1.21
CA TYR A 107 2.67 5.64 -0.56
C TYR A 107 2.22 6.25 0.77
N ASP A 108 2.86 5.83 1.85
CA ASP A 108 2.54 6.10 3.24
C ASP A 108 3.38 7.22 3.86
N GLY A 109 4.31 7.81 3.10
CA GLY A 109 5.21 8.86 3.58
C GLY A 109 6.68 8.49 3.46
N GLY A 110 7.00 7.21 3.27
CA GLY A 110 8.39 6.72 3.26
C GLY A 110 8.96 6.61 4.67
N VAL A 111 10.23 6.23 4.80
CA VAL A 111 10.87 6.07 6.13
C VAL A 111 11.09 7.44 6.75
N ILE A 112 10.49 7.68 7.92
CA ILE A 112 10.81 8.85 8.75
C ILE A 112 12.04 8.48 9.56
N GLU A 113 13.17 9.15 9.30
CA GLU A 113 14.38 8.97 10.10
C GLU A 113 14.10 9.37 11.55
N SER A 114 14.43 8.48 12.49
CA SER A 114 14.36 8.79 13.91
C SER A 114 15.42 9.82 14.25
N ASP A 115 15.05 10.91 14.89
CA ASP A 115 15.97 11.94 15.36
C ASP A 115 16.67 11.58 16.69
N GLY A 116 17.02 10.29 16.83
CA GLY A 116 17.59 9.70 18.05
C GLY A 116 16.55 9.16 19.05
N GLY A 117 15.26 9.23 18.72
CA GLY A 117 14.15 8.64 19.47
C GLY A 117 13.80 7.19 19.10
N LEU A 118 12.71 6.67 19.64
CA LEU A 118 12.21 5.32 19.33
C LEU A 118 11.49 5.28 17.97
N ILE A 119 11.74 4.23 17.19
CA ILE A 119 11.18 4.05 15.84
C ILE A 119 9.65 3.94 15.84
N ILE A 120 9.05 3.52 16.96
CA ILE A 120 7.60 3.39 17.10
C ILE A 120 6.85 4.72 16.95
N PHE A 121 7.50 5.84 17.28
CA PHE A 121 6.93 7.18 17.12
C PHE A 121 7.16 7.78 15.72
N CYS A 122 7.97 7.12 14.90
CA CYS A 122 8.34 7.55 13.55
C CYS A 122 7.64 6.71 12.47
N GLN A 123 6.56 6.00 12.80
CA GLN A 123 5.87 5.16 11.83
C GLN A 123 5.14 6.00 10.77
N PRO A 124 5.49 5.86 9.48
CA PRO A 124 4.78 6.55 8.41
C PRO A 124 3.38 5.95 8.26
N GLY A 125 2.37 6.81 8.23
CA GLY A 125 1.00 6.36 8.10
C GLY A 125 0.07 7.48 7.70
N ARG A 126 -0.91 7.13 6.86
CA ARG A 126 -1.88 8.10 6.34
C ARG A 126 -3.30 7.57 6.42
N ALA A 127 -4.17 8.32 7.07
CA ALA A 127 -5.60 8.07 7.03
C ALA A 127 -6.17 8.34 5.63
N LEU A 128 -7.02 7.43 5.14
CA LEU A 128 -7.67 7.60 3.83
C LEU A 128 -8.74 8.70 3.83
N ARG A 129 -9.34 8.96 4.99
CA ARG A 129 -10.42 9.93 5.20
C ARG A 129 -10.26 10.61 6.57
N GLY A 130 -11.01 11.69 6.76
CA GLY A 130 -11.14 12.35 8.06
C GLY A 130 -11.53 11.35 9.15
N GLY A 131 -10.87 11.44 10.30
CA GLY A 131 -11.13 10.58 11.45
C GLY A 131 -12.24 11.11 12.35
N LYS A 132 -12.78 10.24 13.20
CA LYS A 132 -13.77 10.60 14.21
C LYS A 132 -13.16 10.43 15.61
N PRO A 133 -13.36 11.38 16.53
CA PRO A 133 -12.93 11.19 17.90
C PRO A 133 -13.69 10.01 18.51
N HIS A 134 -12.97 9.12 19.15
CA HIS A 134 -13.49 7.94 19.82
C HIS A 134 -12.84 7.81 21.19
N LYS A 135 -13.64 7.45 22.19
CA LYS A 135 -13.15 7.23 23.55
C LYS A 135 -13.04 5.73 23.77
N LEU A 136 -11.83 5.23 24.01
CA LEU A 136 -11.59 3.82 24.26
C LEU A 136 -12.07 3.41 25.65
N GLY A 137 -12.57 2.17 25.76
CA GLY A 137 -12.84 1.55 27.05
C GLY A 137 -11.55 1.25 27.83
N SER A 138 -11.61 1.15 29.16
CA SER A 138 -10.43 0.84 29.99
C SER A 138 -9.76 -0.47 29.56
N LYS A 139 -10.56 -1.51 29.30
CA LYS A 139 -10.05 -2.83 28.88
C LYS A 139 -9.38 -2.77 27.51
N GLU A 140 -9.98 -2.09 26.55
CA GLU A 140 -9.41 -1.91 25.20
C GLU A 140 -8.11 -1.12 25.25
N LEU A 141 -8.05 -0.08 26.08
CA LEU A 141 -6.86 0.74 26.27
C LEU A 141 -5.72 -0.07 26.89
N GLU A 142 -6.01 -0.85 27.93
CA GLU A 142 -5.02 -1.74 28.56
C GLU A 142 -4.49 -2.79 27.57
N GLN A 143 -5.38 -3.43 26.81
CA GLN A 143 -4.99 -4.41 25.78
C GLN A 143 -4.15 -3.78 24.68
N ALA A 144 -4.54 -2.59 24.19
CA ALA A 144 -3.78 -1.86 23.18
C ALA A 144 -2.41 -1.44 23.70
N HIS A 145 -2.32 -0.91 24.93
CA HIS A 145 -1.06 -0.51 25.54
C HIS A 145 -0.12 -1.70 25.71
N PHE A 146 -0.62 -2.82 26.23
CA PHE A 146 0.18 -4.04 26.37
C PHE A 146 0.64 -4.60 25.03
N TYR A 147 -0.25 -4.61 24.03
CA TYR A 147 0.11 -5.05 22.68
C TYR A 147 1.25 -4.21 22.09
N ILE A 148 1.18 -2.88 22.25
CA ILE A 148 2.24 -1.96 21.80
C ILE A 148 3.57 -2.29 22.50
N LEU A 149 3.56 -2.45 23.82
CA LEU A 149 4.78 -2.76 24.59
C LEU A 149 5.41 -4.08 24.16
N LYS A 150 4.61 -5.12 23.95
CA LYS A 150 5.08 -6.45 23.56
C LYS A 150 5.70 -6.48 22.16
N ASN A 151 5.27 -5.59 21.26
CA ASN A 151 5.79 -5.50 19.89
C ASN A 151 6.90 -4.45 19.74
N CYS A 152 7.38 -3.84 20.83
CA CYS A 152 8.49 -2.89 20.81
C CYS A 152 9.80 -3.63 21.13
N ASP A 153 10.79 -3.54 20.24
CA ASP A 153 12.07 -4.22 20.40
C ASP A 153 12.84 -3.71 21.63
N GLU A 154 12.75 -2.41 21.89
CA GLU A 154 13.43 -1.76 23.03
C GLU A 154 12.83 -2.15 24.39
N ILE A 155 11.63 -2.75 24.40
CA ILE A 155 10.96 -3.21 25.62
C ILE A 155 11.28 -4.69 25.92
N GLN A 156 11.77 -5.47 24.95
CA GLN A 156 12.09 -6.89 25.14
C GLN A 156 13.03 -7.16 26.33
N PRO A 157 14.13 -6.40 26.54
CA PRO A 157 15.01 -6.65 27.68
C PRO A 157 14.31 -6.47 29.03
N PHE A 158 13.32 -5.56 29.11
CA PHE A 158 12.56 -5.33 30.32
C PHE A 158 11.51 -6.43 30.57
N LEU A 159 10.96 -7.02 29.50
CA LEU A 159 10.09 -8.19 29.60
C LEU A 159 10.87 -9.40 30.14
N GLU A 160 12.09 -9.61 29.67
CA GLU A 160 12.99 -10.66 30.16
C GLU A 160 13.38 -10.41 31.62
N GLU A 161 13.77 -9.18 31.99
CA GLU A 161 14.10 -8.82 33.38
C GLU A 161 12.92 -9.08 34.33
N PHE A 162 11.70 -8.72 33.92
CA PHE A 162 10.50 -8.95 34.72
C PHE A 162 10.15 -10.44 34.85
N SER A 163 10.44 -11.25 33.84
CA SER A 163 10.20 -12.70 33.92
C SER A 163 11.03 -13.40 34.99
N LEU A 164 12.15 -12.79 35.40
CA LEU A 164 13.04 -13.30 36.45
C LEU A 164 12.60 -12.87 37.86
N THR A 165 11.69 -11.90 37.98
CA THR A 165 11.13 -11.51 39.28
C THR A 165 10.07 -12.51 39.77
N PRO A 166 10.13 -12.99 41.02
CA PRO A 166 9.16 -13.93 41.57
C PRO A 166 7.82 -13.22 41.77
N VAL A 167 6.88 -13.45 40.85
CA VAL A 167 5.53 -12.88 40.88
C VAL A 167 4.49 -14.02 40.92
N ASP A 168 3.58 -13.96 41.90
CA ASP A 168 2.50 -14.93 42.08
C ASP A 168 1.56 -14.97 40.85
N THR A 169 1.49 -16.14 40.21
CA THR A 169 1.00 -16.30 38.85
C THR A 169 -0.53 -16.48 38.80
N SER A 170 -1.24 -15.39 38.57
CA SER A 170 -2.53 -15.41 37.86
C SER A 170 -2.37 -14.54 36.60
N GLN A 171 -2.51 -15.14 35.42
CA GLN A 171 -2.18 -14.55 34.12
C GLN A 171 -2.76 -13.13 33.90
N GLU A 172 -3.95 -12.83 34.45
CA GLU A 172 -4.63 -11.54 34.28
C GLU A 172 -4.05 -10.39 35.15
N ASN A 173 -3.33 -10.70 36.24
CA ASN A 173 -2.68 -9.69 37.08
C ASN A 173 -1.24 -9.39 36.65
N SER A 174 -0.61 -10.29 35.89
CA SER A 174 0.80 -10.18 35.50
C SER A 174 1.05 -8.99 34.56
N ASP A 175 0.17 -8.77 33.57
CA ASP A 175 0.33 -7.68 32.59
C ASP A 175 0.23 -6.29 33.25
N ARG A 176 -0.73 -6.11 34.17
CA ARG A 176 -0.88 -4.86 34.92
C ARG A 176 0.29 -4.60 35.86
N GLN A 177 0.79 -5.65 36.49
CA GLN A 177 1.97 -5.57 37.34
C GLN A 177 3.21 -5.22 36.53
N PHE A 178 3.38 -5.81 35.34
CA PHE A 178 4.45 -5.47 34.41
C PHE A 178 4.39 -4.00 34.01
N ILE A 179 3.23 -3.49 33.57
CA ILE A 179 3.08 -2.09 33.16
C ILE A 179 3.43 -1.14 34.33
N SER A 180 2.96 -1.44 35.54
CA SER A 180 3.26 -0.64 36.73
C SER A 180 4.76 -0.67 37.06
N TRP A 181 5.37 -1.85 37.06
CA TRP A 181 6.80 -2.03 37.31
C TRP A 181 7.66 -1.31 36.25
N LEU A 182 7.31 -1.46 34.98
CA LEU A 182 8.00 -0.84 33.85
C LEU A 182 7.98 0.69 33.98
N LYS A 183 6.83 1.25 34.35
CA LYS A 183 6.67 2.69 34.58
C LYS A 183 7.57 3.21 35.69
N GLU A 184 7.68 2.48 36.81
CA GLU A 184 8.55 2.86 37.92
C GLU A 184 10.04 2.73 37.57
N LYS A 185 10.41 1.62 36.91
CA LYS A 185 11.78 1.35 36.45
C LYS A 185 12.27 2.44 35.50
N ILE A 186 11.49 2.75 34.47
CA ILE A 186 11.86 3.77 33.46
C ILE A 186 11.87 5.17 34.09
N ALA A 187 10.92 5.48 35.00
CA ALA A 187 10.95 6.74 35.73
C ALA A 187 12.19 6.90 36.62
N GLY A 188 12.75 5.79 37.12
CA GLY A 188 14.05 5.78 37.80
C GLY A 188 15.21 6.06 36.86
N LEU A 189 15.26 5.36 35.72
CA LEU A 189 16.34 5.47 34.73
C LEU A 189 16.39 6.85 34.04
N HIS A 190 15.23 7.45 33.78
CA HIS A 190 15.13 8.79 33.19
C HIS A 190 15.74 9.88 34.09
N LYS A 191 15.89 9.66 35.40
CA LYS A 191 16.57 10.64 36.27
C LYS A 191 18.07 10.73 36.01
N SER A 192 18.65 9.67 35.43
CA SER A 192 20.08 9.59 35.13
C SER A 192 20.42 9.78 33.65
N ASP A 193 19.44 9.63 32.76
CA ASP A 193 19.61 9.74 31.31
C ASP A 193 18.52 10.63 30.71
N ASP A 194 18.91 11.82 30.24
CA ASP A 194 18.05 12.77 29.54
C ASP A 194 18.08 12.58 28.01
N SER A 195 18.52 11.41 27.53
CA SER A 195 18.48 11.09 26.10
C SER A 195 17.05 11.10 25.56
N LYS A 196 16.92 11.44 24.27
CA LYS A 196 15.63 11.43 23.58
C LYS A 196 14.98 10.03 23.61
N LYS A 197 15.79 8.99 23.43
CA LYS A 197 15.35 7.60 23.54
C LYS A 197 14.76 7.28 24.92
N MET A 198 15.36 7.78 26.01
CA MET A 198 14.82 7.60 27.35
C MET A 198 13.53 8.38 27.57
N THR A 199 13.42 9.59 27.01
CA THR A 199 12.17 10.38 27.01
C THR A 199 11.04 9.61 26.33
N ASP A 200 11.32 9.02 25.18
CA ASP A 200 10.35 8.23 24.40
C ASP A 200 9.93 6.95 25.13
N LEU A 201 10.87 6.25 25.78
CA LEU A 201 10.58 5.10 26.64
C LEU A 201 9.68 5.50 27.82
N LEU A 202 9.92 6.67 28.42
CA LEU A 202 9.07 7.17 29.49
C LEU A 202 7.64 7.43 29.01
N LEU A 203 7.46 8.04 27.83
CA LEU A 203 6.14 8.24 27.22
C LEU A 203 5.45 6.91 26.94
N LEU A 204 6.18 5.95 26.38
CA LEU A 204 5.68 4.62 26.07
C LEU A 204 5.22 3.86 27.34
N SER A 205 5.97 3.97 28.43
CA SER A 205 5.64 3.36 29.72
C SER A 205 4.36 3.91 30.37
N ARG A 206 4.03 5.18 30.09
CA ARG A 206 2.84 5.85 30.64
C ARG A 206 1.56 5.49 29.89
N GLY A 207 1.69 5.01 28.66
CA GLY A 207 0.59 4.54 27.84
C GLY A 207 -0.15 5.63 27.06
N PRO A 208 -1.08 5.21 26.17
CA PRO A 208 -1.79 6.08 25.25
C PRO A 208 -2.88 6.91 25.94
N THR A 209 -3.31 7.99 25.28
CA THR A 209 -4.45 8.80 25.73
C THR A 209 -5.78 8.07 25.54
N THR A 210 -6.76 8.35 26.41
CA THR A 210 -8.11 7.74 26.34
C THR A 210 -8.92 8.16 25.13
N TYR A 211 -8.60 9.32 24.55
CA TYR A 211 -9.22 9.85 23.36
C TYR A 211 -8.31 9.55 22.16
N VAL A 212 -8.86 8.83 21.19
CA VAL A 212 -8.17 8.42 19.97
C VAL A 212 -8.98 8.85 18.75
N THR A 213 -8.32 8.90 17.60
CA THR A 213 -8.98 9.18 16.33
C THR A 213 -9.20 7.88 15.58
N SER A 214 -10.46 7.51 15.36
CA SER A 214 -10.84 6.32 14.60
C SER A 214 -10.95 6.65 13.10
N HIS A 215 -10.47 5.73 12.25
CA HIS A 215 -10.48 5.86 10.80
C HIS A 215 -11.08 4.61 10.14
N HIS A 216 -11.93 4.80 9.13
CA HIS A 216 -12.48 3.68 8.33
C HIS A 216 -11.46 3.02 7.39
N GLY A 217 -10.31 3.66 7.19
CA GLY A 217 -9.21 3.03 6.48
C GLY A 217 -7.91 3.81 6.61
N TYR A 218 -6.82 3.06 6.56
CA TYR A 218 -5.49 3.53 6.90
C TYR A 218 -4.45 2.93 5.95
N LEU A 219 -3.50 3.75 5.52
CA LEU A 219 -2.34 3.33 4.74
C LEU A 219 -1.13 3.25 5.65
N ILE A 220 -0.52 2.08 5.73
CA ILE A 220 0.73 1.84 6.46
C ILE A 220 1.47 0.69 5.81
N ASN A 221 2.79 0.77 5.74
CA ASN A 221 3.66 -0.23 5.10
C ASN A 221 3.25 -0.56 3.65
N ARG A 222 2.80 0.44 2.89
CA ARG A 222 2.21 0.30 1.53
C ARG A 222 0.94 -0.55 1.43
N TYR A 223 0.41 -1.05 2.55
CA TYR A 223 -0.86 -1.74 2.62
C TYR A 223 -2.00 -0.78 2.91
N ARG A 224 -3.16 -1.10 2.36
CA ARG A 224 -4.40 -0.36 2.58
C ARG A 224 -5.36 -1.19 3.41
N PHE A 225 -5.56 -0.75 4.64
CA PHE A 225 -6.50 -1.36 5.57
C PHE A 225 -7.84 -0.65 5.51
N HIS A 226 -8.91 -1.43 5.58
CA HIS A 226 -10.27 -0.96 5.68
C HIS A 226 -10.92 -1.62 6.89
N VAL A 227 -11.68 -0.85 7.66
CA VAL A 227 -12.57 -1.43 8.67
C VAL A 227 -13.66 -2.17 7.90
N GLN A 228 -13.83 -3.46 8.22
CA GLN A 228 -14.95 -4.22 7.70
C GLN A 228 -16.22 -3.61 8.31
N ASP A 229 -17.04 -2.99 7.47
CA ASP A 229 -18.38 -2.62 7.88
C ASP A 229 -19.15 -3.95 8.01
N ASP A 230 -19.64 -4.27 9.21
CA ASP A 230 -20.64 -5.31 9.43
C ASP A 230 -21.94 -4.89 8.74
N LYS A 231 -21.97 -5.05 7.42
CA LYS A 231 -23.18 -5.06 6.62
C LYS A 231 -23.23 -6.44 5.98
N GLY A 232 -24.03 -7.30 6.60
CA GLY A 232 -24.42 -8.59 6.04
C GLY A 232 -25.18 -8.46 4.73
#